data_AF-A0A944G9M8-F1
#
_entry.id   AF-A0A944G9M8-F1
#
_cell.length_a   1.000
_cell.length_b   1.000
_cell.length_c   1.000
_cell.angle_alpha   90.00
_cell.angle_beta   90.00
_cell.angle_gamma   90.00
#
_symmetry.space_group_name_H-M   'P 1'
#
loop_
_entity.id
_entity.type
_entity.pdbx_description
1 polymer ?
#
loop_
_entity_poly.entity_id
_entity_poly.type
_entity_poly.pdbx_seq_one_letter_code
_entity_poly.pdbx_strand_id
1 'polypeptide(L)'
;METVILVLMLVVIFMTWLKLTFLKMWQIIVVAVICSLFIGLSWSYAIQQSRNEISEWLGNQRLMLDTSVLLTIEVFWQMAYCMLSGKLLYGETVSRRTIWIYRILRFFPGLLIFPVLFYLQIQVMYQISGVDFAIVSWSLALIVFVAVIGGSYLLKWFLPQKSLRLEVLFLSSSLVLILGIVTTVNGTTSFKGTEPIEWNALLAFCVLTFVCAVIGYFKFQIRKSKWN
;
A
#
# COMPACT_ATOMS: atom_id res chain seq x y z
N MET A 1 2.47 19.39 6.20
CA MET A 1 1.61 18.41 5.52
C MET A 1 2.30 17.80 4.31
N GLU A 2 2.77 18.60 3.35
CA GLU A 2 3.44 18.10 2.13
C GLU A 2 4.63 17.15 2.39
N THR A 3 5.50 17.48 3.35
CA THR A 3 6.64 16.63 3.73
C THR A 3 6.21 15.25 4.25
N VAL A 4 5.12 15.16 5.02
CA VAL A 4 4.60 13.88 5.54
C VAL A 4 4.05 13.03 4.42
N ILE A 5 3.35 13.64 3.45
CA ILE A 5 2.82 12.96 2.27
C ILE A 5 3.97 12.44 1.41
N LEU A 6 5.02 13.23 1.18
CA LEU A 6 6.22 12.78 0.45
C LEU A 6 6.90 11.59 1.14
N VAL A 7 7.03 11.63 2.47
CA VAL A 7 7.55 10.50 3.24
C VAL A 7 6.65 9.27 3.07
N LEU A 8 5.33 9.43 3.13
CA LEU A 8 4.38 8.34 2.94
C LEU A 8 4.51 7.72 1.53
N MET A 9 4.60 8.54 0.49
CA MET A 9 4.82 8.07 -0.88
C MET A 9 6.13 7.29 -1.04
N LEU A 10 7.21 7.76 -0.41
CA LEU A 10 8.49 7.05 -0.39
C LEU A 10 8.39 5.69 0.31
N VAL A 11 7.70 5.64 1.46
CA VAL A 11 7.50 4.36 2.18
C VAL A 11 6.62 3.42 1.36
N VAL A 12 5.60 3.90 0.64
CA VAL A 12 4.78 3.08 -0.28
C VAL A 12 5.63 2.46 -1.40
N ILE A 13 6.54 3.22 -2.01
CA ILE A 13 7.48 2.69 -3.02
C ILE A 13 8.35 1.60 -2.40
N PHE A 14 8.95 1.89 -1.24
CA PHE A 14 9.80 0.95 -0.52
C PHE A 14 9.07 -0.35 -0.18
N MET A 15 7.83 -0.26 0.30
CA MET A 15 6.97 -1.41 0.62
C MET A 15 6.63 -2.23 -0.62
N THR A 16 6.31 -1.56 -1.73
CA THR A 16 6.04 -2.22 -3.02
C THR A 16 7.26 -3.01 -3.48
N TRP A 17 8.46 -2.40 -3.40
CA TRP A 17 9.71 -3.08 -3.74
C TRP A 17 10.01 -4.26 -2.80
N LEU A 18 9.81 -4.10 -1.50
CA LEU A 18 9.94 -5.20 -0.53
C LEU A 18 9.01 -6.36 -0.87
N LYS A 19 7.74 -6.07 -1.20
CA LYS A 19 6.76 -7.09 -1.57
C LYS A 19 7.14 -7.81 -2.87
N LEU A 20 7.68 -7.07 -3.84
CA LEU A 20 8.22 -7.65 -5.09
C LEU A 20 9.35 -8.64 -4.84
N THR A 21 10.14 -8.49 -3.76
CA THR A 21 11.21 -9.44 -3.45
C THR A 21 10.72 -10.87 -3.14
N PHE A 22 9.44 -11.02 -2.78
CA PHE A 22 8.80 -12.31 -2.52
C PHE A 22 8.10 -12.89 -3.76
N LEU A 23 7.99 -12.13 -4.86
CA LEU A 23 7.35 -12.57 -6.10
C LEU A 23 8.31 -13.38 -6.98
N LYS A 24 7.75 -14.22 -7.86
CA LYS A 24 8.54 -14.89 -8.92
C LYS A 24 8.99 -13.86 -9.97
N MET A 25 10.07 -14.13 -10.68
CA MET A 25 10.58 -13.21 -11.72
C MET A 25 9.54 -12.83 -12.76
N TRP A 26 8.76 -13.80 -13.26
CA TRP A 26 7.65 -13.53 -14.17
C TRP A 26 6.62 -12.56 -13.59
N GLN A 27 6.30 -12.65 -12.30
CA GLN A 27 5.36 -11.74 -11.64
C GLN A 27 5.95 -10.34 -11.47
N ILE A 28 7.25 -10.24 -11.16
CA ILE A 28 7.95 -8.95 -11.08
C ILE A 28 7.93 -8.25 -12.44
N ILE A 29 8.20 -8.99 -13.53
CA ILE A 29 8.15 -8.46 -14.89
C ILE A 29 6.74 -7.99 -15.23
N VAL A 30 5.70 -8.77 -14.91
CA VAL A 30 4.30 -8.37 -15.14
C VAL A 30 3.97 -7.06 -14.41
N VAL A 31 4.35 -6.94 -13.13
CA VAL A 31 4.14 -5.69 -12.37
C VAL A 31 4.92 -4.53 -12.97
N ALA A 32 6.18 -4.74 -13.36
CA ALA A 32 6.99 -3.71 -14.00
C ALA A 32 6.38 -3.23 -15.33
N VAL A 33 5.89 -4.15 -16.16
CA VAL A 33 5.18 -3.82 -17.41
C VAL A 33 3.92 -3.01 -17.10
N ILE A 34 3.11 -3.43 -16.13
CA ILE A 34 1.88 -2.72 -15.75
C ILE A 34 2.19 -1.30 -15.27
N CYS A 35 3.18 -1.13 -14.39
CA CYS A 35 3.59 0.19 -13.89
C CYS A 35 4.15 1.09 -15.02
N SER A 36 4.95 0.51 -15.92
CA SER A 36 5.53 1.22 -17.06
C SER A 36 4.46 1.67 -18.05
N LEU A 37 3.56 0.75 -18.44
CA LEU A 37 2.43 1.07 -19.33
C LEU A 37 1.49 2.09 -18.72
N PHE A 38 1.23 2.02 -17.41
CA PHE A 38 0.43 3.01 -16.71
C PHE A 38 0.98 4.42 -16.94
N ILE A 39 2.28 4.64 -16.70
CA ILE A 39 2.95 5.93 -16.92
C ILE A 39 2.90 6.33 -18.40
N GLY A 40 3.23 5.40 -19.29
CA GLY A 40 3.25 5.63 -20.73
C GLY A 40 1.89 6.06 -21.29
N LEU A 41 0.79 5.51 -20.76
CA LEU A 41 -0.57 5.79 -21.21
C LEU A 41 -1.24 6.95 -20.47
N SER A 42 -0.89 7.20 -19.21
CA SER A 42 -1.47 8.26 -18.38
C SER A 42 -1.00 9.67 -18.77
N TRP A 43 -0.07 9.80 -19.71
CA TRP A 43 0.54 11.09 -20.09
C TRP A 43 -0.48 12.15 -20.52
N SER A 44 -1.51 11.76 -21.27
CA SER A 44 -2.56 12.68 -21.75
C SER A 44 -3.40 13.24 -20.61
N TYR A 45 -3.58 12.47 -19.53
CA TYR A 45 -4.23 12.94 -18.30
C TYR A 45 -3.27 13.76 -17.44
N ALA A 46 -1.99 13.38 -17.37
CA ALA A 46 -0.98 14.07 -16.58
C ALA A 46 -0.75 15.52 -17.04
N ILE A 47 -0.81 15.77 -18.36
CA ILE A 47 -0.64 17.13 -18.94
C ILE A 47 -1.78 18.07 -18.53
N GLN A 48 -2.99 17.54 -18.36
CA GLN A 48 -4.16 18.35 -17.99
C GLN A 48 -4.07 18.88 -16.56
N GLN A 49 -3.25 18.24 -15.71
CA GLN A 49 -3.16 18.57 -14.30
C GLN A 49 -2.05 19.59 -14.01
N SER A 50 -2.40 20.68 -13.33
CA SER A 50 -1.43 21.69 -12.90
C SER A 50 -0.70 21.29 -11.61
N ARG A 51 0.54 21.76 -11.40
CA ARG A 51 1.25 21.55 -10.11
C ARG A 51 0.46 22.08 -8.91
N ASN A 52 -0.23 23.21 -9.11
CA ASN A 52 -1.02 23.86 -8.07
C ASN A 52 -2.25 23.03 -7.71
N GLU A 53 -2.94 22.43 -8.69
CA GLU A 53 -4.08 21.54 -8.45
C GLU A 53 -3.69 20.30 -7.65
N ILE A 54 -2.52 19.72 -7.85
CA ILE A 54 -2.06 18.56 -7.04
C ILE A 54 -1.79 18.99 -5.61
N SER A 55 -1.15 20.15 -5.41
CA SER A 55 -0.93 20.68 -4.06
C SER A 55 -2.25 20.99 -3.34
N GLU A 56 -3.26 21.45 -4.09
CA GLU A 56 -4.61 21.69 -3.58
C GLU A 56 -5.36 20.37 -3.31
N TRP A 57 -5.19 19.36 -4.16
CA TRP A 57 -5.76 18.02 -4.01
C TRP A 57 -5.19 17.31 -2.78
N LEU A 58 -3.86 17.41 -2.57
CA LEU A 58 -3.17 16.91 -1.38
C LEU A 58 -3.50 17.72 -0.12
N GLY A 59 -3.84 19.00 -0.27
CA GLY A 59 -4.32 19.87 0.81
C GLY A 59 -5.78 19.66 1.17
N ASN A 60 -6.56 18.99 0.32
CA ASN A 60 -7.99 18.77 0.54
C ASN A 60 -8.25 17.59 1.49
N GLN A 61 -8.77 17.93 2.67
CA GLN A 61 -9.11 16.98 3.73
C GLN A 61 -9.99 15.81 3.26
N ARG A 62 -11.02 16.07 2.43
CA ARG A 62 -11.98 15.02 2.01
C ARG A 62 -11.32 13.96 1.13
N LEU A 63 -10.51 14.40 0.18
CA LEU A 63 -9.80 13.53 -0.75
C LEU A 63 -8.69 12.73 -0.04
N MET A 64 -8.03 13.34 0.94
CA MET A 64 -7.05 12.66 1.78
C MET A 64 -7.73 11.58 2.66
N LEU A 65 -8.93 11.83 3.18
CA LEU A 65 -9.73 10.83 3.90
C LEU A 65 -10.11 9.66 3.00
N ASP A 66 -10.62 9.92 1.78
CA ASP A 66 -10.97 8.85 0.83
C ASP A 66 -9.75 8.01 0.44
N THR A 67 -8.62 8.66 0.20
CA THR A 67 -7.35 7.98 -0.09
C THR A 67 -6.84 7.18 1.11
N SER A 68 -7.10 7.64 2.34
CA SER A 68 -6.74 6.92 3.56
C SER A 68 -7.49 5.59 3.72
N VAL A 69 -8.71 5.49 3.19
CA VAL A 69 -9.47 4.22 3.17
C VAL A 69 -8.74 3.21 2.28
N LEU A 70 -8.31 3.61 1.09
CA LEU A 70 -7.53 2.76 0.18
C LEU A 70 -6.20 2.35 0.82
N LEU A 71 -5.51 3.29 1.47
CA LEU A 71 -4.29 3.03 2.23
C LEU A 71 -4.52 1.98 3.32
N THR A 72 -5.59 2.14 4.09
CA THR A 72 -5.92 1.22 5.19
C THR A 72 -6.18 -0.18 4.66
N ILE A 73 -6.95 -0.32 3.58
CA ILE A 73 -7.20 -1.61 2.92
C ILE A 73 -5.89 -2.25 2.45
N GLU A 74 -5.00 -1.48 1.81
CA GLU A 74 -3.72 -1.98 1.32
C GLU A 74 -2.80 -2.44 2.45
N VAL A 75 -2.73 -1.67 3.53
CA VAL A 75 -1.94 -2.00 4.72
C VAL A 75 -2.47 -3.27 5.39
N PHE A 76 -3.79 -3.40 5.57
CA PHE A 76 -4.39 -4.63 6.08
C PHE A 76 -4.07 -5.85 5.21
N TRP A 77 -4.10 -5.67 3.88
CA TRP A 77 -3.73 -6.72 2.94
C TRP A 77 -2.26 -7.14 3.09
N GLN A 78 -1.35 -6.20 3.29
CA GLN A 78 0.08 -6.45 3.51
C GLN A 78 0.35 -7.10 4.88
N MET A 79 -0.31 -6.66 5.95
CA MET A 79 -0.22 -7.29 7.26
C MET A 79 -0.76 -8.72 7.25
N ALA A 80 -1.89 -8.96 6.58
CA ALA A 80 -2.42 -10.31 6.40
C ALA A 80 -1.43 -11.22 5.65
N TYR A 81 -0.74 -10.69 4.64
CA TYR A 81 0.31 -11.41 3.91
C TYR A 81 1.49 -11.74 4.84
N CYS A 82 1.96 -10.79 5.65
CA CYS A 82 3.06 -10.99 6.59
C CYS A 82 2.72 -12.07 7.63
N MET A 83 1.56 -12.00 8.26
CA MET A 83 1.14 -12.99 9.25
C MET A 83 1.05 -14.40 8.66
N LEU A 84 0.54 -14.52 7.44
CA LEU A 84 0.33 -15.81 6.80
C LEU A 84 1.62 -16.41 6.23
N SER A 85 2.50 -15.57 5.67
CA SER A 85 3.84 -15.98 5.24
C SER A 85 4.74 -16.36 6.43
N GLY A 86 4.59 -15.68 7.58
CA GLY A 86 5.27 -16.05 8.82
C GLY A 86 4.94 -17.48 9.24
N LYS A 87 3.65 -17.84 9.28
CA LYS A 87 3.22 -19.22 9.61
C LYS A 87 3.80 -20.29 8.69
N LEU A 88 3.91 -19.98 7.40
CA LEU A 88 4.54 -20.85 6.41
C LEU A 88 6.06 -20.97 6.60
N LEU A 89 6.73 -19.92 7.06
CA LEU A 89 8.17 -19.89 7.35
C LEU A 89 8.53 -20.67 8.62
N TYR A 90 7.71 -20.59 9.67
CA TYR A 90 7.93 -21.29 10.95
C TYR A 90 7.37 -22.73 10.98
N GLY A 91 6.94 -23.26 9.84
CA GLY A 91 6.61 -24.69 9.70
C GLY A 91 5.26 -25.11 10.30
N GLU A 92 4.34 -24.18 10.55
CA GLU A 92 2.99 -24.56 11.00
C GLU A 92 2.25 -25.35 9.90
N THR A 93 1.51 -26.38 10.31
CA THR A 93 0.67 -27.15 9.37
C THR A 93 -0.51 -26.29 8.89
N VAL A 94 -0.40 -25.79 7.67
CA VAL A 94 -1.41 -24.90 7.08
C VAL A 94 -2.43 -25.67 6.24
N SER A 95 -3.70 -25.29 6.35
CA SER A 95 -4.78 -25.87 5.54
C SER A 95 -4.66 -25.48 4.05
N ARG A 96 -5.23 -26.29 3.14
CA ARG A 96 -5.27 -25.98 1.69
C ARG A 96 -5.91 -24.61 1.39
N ARG A 97 -6.90 -24.19 2.18
CA ARG A 97 -7.54 -22.87 2.06
C ARG A 97 -6.55 -21.74 2.36
N THR A 98 -5.73 -21.90 3.39
CA THR A 98 -4.68 -20.95 3.79
C THR A 98 -3.67 -20.74 2.66
N ILE A 99 -3.27 -21.82 1.97
CA ILE A 99 -2.34 -21.74 0.82
C ILE A 99 -2.98 -21.02 -0.38
N TRP A 100 -4.28 -21.19 -0.58
CA TRP A 100 -5.02 -20.45 -1.62
C TRP A 100 -5.07 -18.95 -1.29
N ILE A 101 -5.42 -18.59 -0.06
CA ILE A 101 -5.41 -17.20 0.42
C ILE A 101 -4.01 -16.60 0.28
N TYR A 102 -2.96 -17.34 0.66
CA TYR A 102 -1.57 -16.92 0.45
C TYR A 102 -1.28 -16.53 -1.00
N ARG A 103 -1.71 -17.36 -1.95
CA ARG A 103 -1.44 -17.15 -3.37
C ARG A 103 -2.12 -15.88 -3.89
N ILE A 104 -3.35 -15.62 -3.45
CA ILE A 104 -4.09 -14.39 -3.76
C ILE A 104 -3.39 -13.17 -3.14
N LEU A 105 -3.08 -13.22 -1.84
CA LEU A 105 -2.43 -12.12 -1.12
C LEU A 105 -1.05 -11.77 -1.67
N ARG A 106 -0.32 -12.78 -2.14
CA ARG A 106 0.99 -12.63 -2.75
C ARG A 106 0.91 -11.88 -4.08
N PHE A 107 -0.13 -12.12 -4.90
CA PHE A 107 -0.21 -11.56 -6.26
C PHE A 107 -0.39 -10.04 -6.30
N PHE A 108 -0.96 -9.44 -5.25
CA PHE A 108 -1.30 -8.02 -5.23
C PHE A 108 -0.19 -7.19 -4.54
N PRO A 109 0.71 -6.50 -5.26
CA PRO A 109 1.86 -5.81 -4.67
C PRO A 109 1.48 -4.51 -3.92
N GLY A 110 0.41 -3.83 -4.33
CA GLY A 110 -0.05 -2.56 -3.79
C GLY A 110 -0.78 -1.75 -4.86
N LEU A 111 -1.77 -0.95 -4.47
CA LEU A 111 -2.56 -0.10 -5.38
C LEU A 111 -2.09 1.35 -5.32
N LEU A 112 -1.63 1.80 -4.15
CA LEU A 112 -1.12 3.15 -3.93
C LEU A 112 0.14 3.47 -4.75
N ILE A 113 0.82 2.47 -5.29
CA ILE A 113 1.94 2.71 -6.21
C ILE A 113 1.49 3.49 -7.46
N PHE A 114 0.26 3.31 -7.95
CA PHE A 114 -0.21 4.01 -9.16
C PHE A 114 -0.36 5.53 -8.94
N PRO A 115 -1.08 6.01 -7.89
CA PRO A 115 -1.08 7.43 -7.55
C PRO A 115 0.33 8.01 -7.35
N VAL A 116 1.24 7.25 -6.73
CA VAL A 116 2.63 7.70 -6.50
C VAL A 116 3.39 7.85 -7.82
N LEU A 117 3.26 6.90 -8.74
CA LEU A 117 3.87 6.98 -10.07
C LEU A 117 3.28 8.12 -10.90
N PHE A 118 1.98 8.37 -10.79
CA PHE A 118 1.32 9.50 -11.45
C PHE A 118 1.82 10.84 -10.92
N TYR A 119 1.95 10.98 -9.59
CA TYR A 119 2.57 12.15 -8.96
C TYR A 119 4.01 12.36 -9.46
N LEU A 120 4.83 11.30 -9.48
CA LEU A 120 6.21 11.35 -9.97
C LEU A 120 6.27 11.80 -11.43
N GLN A 121 5.40 11.26 -12.28
CA GLN A 121 5.31 11.61 -13.70
C GLN A 121 5.06 13.10 -13.89
N ILE A 122 4.09 13.66 -13.15
CA ILE A 122 3.77 15.08 -13.25
C ILE A 122 4.95 15.94 -12.77
N GLN A 123 5.60 15.57 -11.67
CA GLN A 123 6.79 16.29 -11.20
C GLN A 123 7.91 16.32 -12.23
N VAL A 124 8.21 15.18 -12.87
CA VAL A 124 9.26 15.09 -13.90
C VAL A 124 8.90 15.91 -15.14
N MET A 125 7.65 15.85 -15.61
CA MET A 125 7.17 16.62 -16.76
C MET A 125 7.34 18.13 -16.56
N TYR A 126 7.07 18.63 -15.35
CA TYR A 126 7.23 20.04 -15.06
C TYR A 126 8.67 20.47 -14.74
N GLN A 127 9.54 19.55 -14.35
CA GLN A 127 10.97 19.82 -14.17
C GLN A 127 11.72 19.86 -15.50
N ILE A 128 11.34 19.01 -16.45
CA ILE A 128 11.93 18.93 -17.79
C ILE A 128 11.00 19.68 -18.77
N SER A 129 10.90 21.00 -18.61
CA SER A 129 10.14 21.83 -19.54
C SER A 129 10.90 22.02 -20.86
N GLY A 130 10.18 22.00 -21.99
CA GLY A 130 10.74 22.23 -23.32
C GLY A 130 11.00 20.98 -24.17
N VAL A 131 10.72 19.78 -23.65
CA VAL A 131 10.68 18.53 -24.42
C VAL A 131 9.24 18.06 -24.54
N ASP A 132 8.92 17.33 -25.61
CA ASP A 132 7.60 16.71 -25.77
C ASP A 132 7.29 15.80 -24.55
N PHE A 133 6.16 16.06 -23.91
CA PHE A 133 5.67 15.32 -22.75
C PHE A 133 5.52 13.83 -23.02
N ALA A 134 5.20 13.43 -24.27
CA ALA A 134 5.15 12.01 -24.63
C ALA A 134 6.52 11.35 -24.47
N ILE A 135 7.59 11.98 -24.95
CA ILE A 135 8.97 11.47 -24.84
C ILE A 135 9.39 11.41 -23.38
N VAL A 136 9.09 12.44 -22.59
CA VAL A 136 9.36 12.47 -21.14
C VAL A 136 8.63 11.33 -20.43
N SER A 137 7.36 11.08 -20.77
CA SER A 137 6.58 10.02 -20.14
C SER A 137 7.08 8.62 -20.48
N TRP A 138 7.36 8.34 -21.76
CA TRP A 138 7.84 7.03 -22.20
C TRP A 138 9.27 6.74 -21.72
N SER A 139 10.12 7.77 -21.61
CA SER A 139 11.44 7.62 -21.01
C SER A 139 11.34 7.34 -19.51
N LEU A 140 10.47 8.04 -18.78
CA LEU A 140 10.20 7.75 -17.37
C LEU A 140 9.62 6.34 -17.19
N ALA A 141 8.73 5.90 -18.08
CA ALA A 141 8.16 4.55 -18.07
C ALA A 141 9.26 3.48 -18.20
N LEU A 142 10.26 3.70 -19.04
CA LEU A 142 11.41 2.80 -19.19
C LEU A 142 12.30 2.81 -17.93
N ILE A 143 12.54 3.98 -17.34
CA ILE A 143 13.29 4.11 -16.08
C ILE A 143 12.57 3.36 -14.95
N VAL A 144 11.25 3.54 -14.82
CA VAL A 144 10.45 2.86 -13.80
C VAL A 144 10.44 1.36 -14.01
N PHE A 145 10.37 0.88 -15.25
CA PHE A 145 10.48 -0.55 -15.56
C PHE A 145 11.78 -1.15 -15.00
N VAL A 146 12.91 -0.50 -15.30
CA VAL A 146 14.22 -0.92 -14.79
C VAL A 146 14.30 -0.78 -13.26
N ALA A 147 13.77 0.31 -12.71
CA ALA A 147 13.80 0.58 -11.27
C ALA A 147 12.96 -0.44 -10.47
N VAL A 148 11.82 -0.89 -10.97
CA VAL A 148 10.97 -1.90 -10.30
C VAL A 148 11.70 -3.25 -10.22
N ILE A 149 12.36 -3.65 -11.32
CA ILE A 149 13.14 -4.90 -11.37
C ILE A 149 14.40 -4.75 -10.50
N GLY A 150 15.18 -3.70 -10.73
CA GLY A 150 16.43 -3.41 -10.04
C GLY A 150 16.24 -3.21 -8.55
N GLY A 151 15.21 -2.47 -8.13
CA GLY A 151 14.86 -2.24 -6.73
C GLY A 151 14.55 -3.54 -5.98
N SER A 152 13.88 -4.50 -6.62
CA SER A 152 13.65 -5.82 -6.04
C SER A 152 14.95 -6.60 -5.81
N TYR A 153 15.90 -6.54 -6.76
CA TYR A 153 17.20 -7.19 -6.63
C TYR A 153 18.10 -6.50 -5.60
N LEU A 154 18.11 -5.17 -5.60
CA LEU A 154 18.84 -4.35 -4.65
C LEU A 154 18.40 -4.65 -3.22
N LEU A 155 17.10 -4.77 -2.96
CA LEU A 155 16.59 -5.15 -1.64
C LEU A 155 16.90 -6.60 -1.25
N LYS A 156 16.95 -7.53 -2.22
CA LYS A 156 17.42 -8.91 -1.94
C LYS A 156 18.90 -8.92 -1.55
N TRP A 157 19.69 -8.00 -2.10
CA TRP A 157 21.10 -7.86 -1.76
C TRP A 157 21.31 -7.23 -0.38
N PHE A 158 20.59 -6.14 -0.07
CA PHE A 158 20.64 -5.49 1.26
C PHE A 158 20.03 -6.34 2.38
N LEU A 159 18.96 -7.08 2.10
CA LEU A 159 18.23 -7.89 3.09
C LEU A 159 18.14 -9.36 2.61
N PRO A 160 19.22 -10.15 2.74
CA PRO A 160 19.27 -11.51 2.19
C PRO A 160 18.26 -12.45 2.86
N GLN A 161 18.08 -12.29 4.17
CA GLN A 161 17.24 -13.14 4.99
C GLN A 161 15.74 -12.91 4.71
N LYS A 162 15.00 -14.00 4.50
CA LYS A 162 13.55 -13.93 4.20
C LYS A 162 12.72 -13.47 5.40
N SER A 163 13.09 -13.91 6.61
CA SER A 163 12.46 -13.49 7.87
C SER A 163 12.57 -11.98 8.04
N LEU A 164 13.79 -11.45 7.91
CA LEU A 164 14.06 -10.03 8.09
C LEU A 164 13.31 -9.16 7.07
N ARG A 165 13.23 -9.57 5.80
CA ARG A 165 12.42 -8.86 4.80
C ARG A 165 10.93 -8.82 5.15
N LEU A 166 10.42 -9.87 5.77
CA LEU A 166 9.02 -9.97 6.17
C LEU A 166 8.76 -9.07 7.39
N GLU A 167 9.67 -9.09 8.38
CA GLU A 167 9.62 -8.20 9.54
C GLU A 167 9.67 -6.73 9.13
N VAL A 168 10.59 -6.35 8.23
CA VAL A 168 10.69 -4.98 7.72
C VAL A 168 9.41 -4.60 6.98
N LEU A 169 8.86 -5.48 6.14
CA LEU A 169 7.58 -5.22 5.45
C LEU A 169 6.44 -4.99 6.45
N PHE A 170 6.38 -5.77 7.53
CA PHE A 170 5.39 -5.63 8.59
C PHE A 170 5.55 -4.30 9.34
N LEU A 171 6.77 -3.94 9.74
CA LEU A 171 7.06 -2.68 10.42
C LEU A 171 6.77 -1.47 9.54
N SER A 172 7.16 -1.50 8.26
CA SER A 172 6.82 -0.45 7.30
C SER A 172 5.30 -0.31 7.11
N SER A 173 4.56 -1.42 7.06
CA SER A 173 3.10 -1.40 6.98
C SER A 173 2.47 -0.72 8.20
N SER A 174 2.97 -1.04 9.39
CA SER A 174 2.53 -0.39 10.63
C SER A 174 2.89 1.09 10.65
N LEU A 175 4.06 1.48 10.14
CA LEU A 175 4.48 2.87 10.06
C LEU A 175 3.60 3.66 9.10
N VAL A 176 3.25 3.09 7.94
CA VAL A 176 2.32 3.72 6.98
C VAL A 176 0.92 3.87 7.57
N LEU A 177 0.44 2.90 8.36
CA LEU A 177 -0.82 3.04 9.08
C LEU A 177 -0.81 4.27 10.01
N ILE A 178 0.26 4.39 10.81
CA ILE A 178 0.41 5.49 11.78
C ILE A 178 0.51 6.83 11.03
N LEU A 179 1.37 6.91 10.00
CA LEU A 179 1.49 8.11 9.18
C LEU A 179 0.18 8.46 8.48
N GLY A 180 -0.54 7.46 7.95
CA GLY A 180 -1.85 7.65 7.32
C GLY A 180 -2.86 8.29 8.28
N ILE A 181 -2.93 7.80 9.52
CA ILE A 181 -3.76 8.40 10.57
C ILE A 181 -3.29 9.83 10.88
N VAL A 182 -2.00 10.05 11.09
CA VAL A 182 -1.46 11.39 11.39
C VAL A 182 -1.76 12.37 10.26
N THR A 183 -1.68 11.93 8.99
CA THR A 183 -2.00 12.78 7.84
C THR A 183 -3.48 13.13 7.79
N THR A 184 -4.39 12.21 8.11
CA THR A 184 -5.83 12.50 8.09
C THR A 184 -6.30 13.36 9.26
N VAL A 185 -5.62 13.28 10.40
CA VAL A 185 -5.88 14.14 11.57
C VAL A 185 -5.18 15.49 11.37
N ASN A 186 -5.60 16.24 10.36
CA ASN A 186 -5.09 17.57 10.05
C ASN A 186 -5.70 18.65 10.98
N GLY A 187 -5.51 18.53 12.30
CA GLY A 187 -5.79 19.57 13.30
C GLY A 187 -7.26 19.95 13.54
N THR A 188 -8.17 19.59 12.64
CA THR A 188 -9.62 19.66 12.84
C THR A 188 -10.14 18.23 12.87
N THR A 189 -10.52 17.73 14.05
CA THR A 189 -11.45 16.62 14.11
C THR A 189 -12.66 17.03 13.27
N SER A 190 -12.96 16.32 12.18
CA SER A 190 -14.18 16.58 11.38
C SER A 190 -15.46 16.53 12.23
N PHE A 191 -15.39 16.04 13.46
CA PHE A 191 -16.32 16.36 14.51
C PHE A 191 -16.16 17.82 14.96
N LYS A 192 -16.85 18.74 14.27
CA LYS A 192 -17.51 19.82 15.00
C LYS A 192 -18.49 19.11 15.94
N GLY A 193 -18.27 19.23 17.25
CA GLY A 193 -19.11 18.62 18.29
C GLY A 193 -20.50 19.25 18.38
N THR A 194 -21.24 19.22 17.27
CA THR A 194 -22.61 19.77 17.12
C THR A 194 -23.54 18.85 16.34
N GLU A 195 -23.08 17.69 15.83
CA GLU A 195 -23.99 16.65 15.33
C GLU A 195 -24.28 15.64 16.45
N PRO A 196 -25.55 15.22 16.64
CA PRO A 196 -25.90 14.23 17.64
C PRO A 196 -25.13 12.94 17.37
N ILE A 197 -24.64 12.30 18.45
CA ILE A 197 -23.92 11.02 18.37
C ILE A 197 -24.74 10.05 17.50
N GLU A 198 -24.17 9.60 16.39
CA GLU A 198 -24.77 8.54 15.57
C GLU A 198 -24.66 7.20 16.29
N TRP A 199 -25.58 6.98 17.24
CA TRP A 199 -25.66 5.76 18.04
C TRP A 199 -25.73 4.49 17.20
N ASN A 200 -26.31 4.57 16.00
CA ASN A 200 -26.38 3.46 15.06
C ASN A 200 -24.99 3.04 14.55
N ALA A 201 -24.15 4.01 14.16
CA ALA A 201 -22.80 3.75 13.68
C ALA A 201 -21.91 3.21 14.82
N LEU A 202 -22.03 3.77 16.02
CA LEU A 202 -21.30 3.33 17.20
C LEU A 202 -21.69 1.91 17.61
N LEU A 203 -22.99 1.62 17.67
CA LEU A 203 -23.50 0.29 18.01
C LEU A 203 -23.09 -0.73 16.96
N ALA A 204 -23.17 -0.39 15.67
CA ALA A 204 -22.70 -1.25 14.58
C ALA A 204 -21.21 -1.59 14.73
N PHE A 205 -20.36 -0.61 15.04
CA PHE A 205 -18.93 -0.82 15.27
C PHE A 205 -18.66 -1.70 16.50
N CYS A 206 -19.36 -1.46 17.61
CA CYS A 206 -19.24 -2.27 18.83
C CYS A 206 -19.65 -3.72 18.58
N VAL A 207 -20.78 -3.95 17.91
CA VAL A 207 -21.27 -5.29 17.57
C VAL A 207 -20.30 -6.00 16.63
N LEU A 208 -19.82 -5.32 15.58
CA LEU A 208 -18.86 -5.90 14.65
C LEU A 208 -17.57 -6.32 15.36
N THR A 209 -17.04 -5.47 16.23
CA THR A 209 -15.83 -5.75 17.01
C THR A 209 -16.03 -6.94 17.95
N PHE A 210 -17.17 -6.98 18.65
CA PHE A 210 -17.51 -8.08 19.55
C PHE A 210 -17.67 -9.40 18.80
N VAL A 211 -18.37 -9.41 17.67
CA VAL A 211 -18.53 -10.61 16.82
C VAL A 211 -17.19 -11.13 16.33
N CYS A 212 -16.32 -10.25 15.82
CA CYS A 212 -14.96 -10.61 15.40
C CYS A 212 -14.13 -11.19 16.55
N ALA A 213 -14.21 -10.59 17.75
CA ALA A 213 -13.51 -11.07 18.95
C ALA A 213 -14.02 -12.45 19.38
N VAL A 214 -15.34 -12.66 19.39
CA VAL A 214 -15.99 -13.93 19.74
C VAL A 214 -15.61 -15.03 18.75
N ILE A 215 -15.66 -14.76 17.44
CA ILE A 215 -15.24 -15.73 16.41
C ILE A 215 -13.75 -16.07 16.59
N GLY A 216 -12.91 -15.07 16.86
CA GLY A 216 -11.49 -15.27 17.15
C GLY A 216 -11.26 -16.17 18.37
N TYR A 217 -11.97 -15.89 19.47
CA TYR A 217 -11.89 -16.63 20.72
C TYR A 217 -12.35 -18.08 20.59
N PHE A 218 -13.51 -18.32 19.99
CA PHE A 218 -14.01 -19.69 19.77
C PHE A 218 -13.09 -20.50 18.86
N LYS A 219 -12.53 -19.87 17.82
CA LYS A 219 -11.57 -20.54 16.93
C LYS A 219 -10.26 -20.87 17.64
N PHE A 220 -9.83 -20.05 18.59
CA PHE A 220 -8.69 -20.33 19.46
C PHE A 220 -8.98 -21.49 20.42
N GLN A 221 -10.14 -21.47 21.09
CA GLN A 221 -10.60 -22.55 21.98
C GLN A 221 -10.70 -23.91 21.27
N ILE A 222 -11.33 -23.97 20.09
CA ILE A 222 -11.44 -25.21 19.29
C ILE A 222 -10.07 -25.74 18.87
N ARG A 223 -9.11 -24.84 18.58
CA ARG A 223 -7.73 -25.26 18.31
C ARG A 223 -7.07 -25.79 19.57
N LYS A 224 -7.16 -25.10 20.70
CA LYS A 224 -6.57 -25.54 21.97
C LYS A 224 -7.07 -26.92 22.40
N SER A 225 -8.38 -27.20 22.23
CA SER A 225 -8.99 -28.49 22.53
C SER A 225 -8.57 -29.64 21.60
N LYS A 226 -7.93 -29.37 20.45
CA LYS A 226 -7.42 -30.41 19.54
C LYS A 226 -5.98 -30.83 19.84
N TRP A 227 -5.30 -30.12 20.73
CA TRP A 227 -3.90 -30.37 21.11
C TRP A 227 -3.75 -30.84 22.57
N ASN A 228 -4.85 -30.87 23.33
CA ASN A 228 -5.00 -31.64 24.57
C ASN A 228 -5.72 -32.95 24.25
#